data_AF-A0A7X0ZAR9-F1
#
_entry.id   AF-A0A7X0ZAR9-F1
#
_cell.length_a   1.000
_cell.length_b   1.000
_cell.length_c   1.000
_cell.angle_alpha   90.00
_cell.angle_beta   90.00
_cell.angle_gamma   90.00
#
_symmetry.space_group_name_H-M   'P 1'
#
loop_
_entity.id
_entity.type
_entity.pdbx_description
1 polymer ?
#
loop_
_entity_poly.entity_id
_entity_poly.type
_entity_poly.pdbx_seq_one_letter_code
_entity_poly.pdbx_strand_id
1 'polypeptide(L)'
;MEIKVQKKLTDGRIAFSSEYGECVGIWADEDPEPSRVYTVEITIPDMISAELLHESEEKHCALEIDEEGLVHVIGKLEDYEEDGFAVLRLEESIICFDTKFSEEIEMLHGRFVEFVIPEIKLSNVGI
;
A
#
# COMPACT_ATOMS: atom_id res chain seq x y z
N MET A 1 7.11 -4.92 -5.63
CA MET A 1 7.43 -3.48 -5.82
C MET A 1 8.90 -3.24 -5.59
N GLU A 2 9.57 -2.45 -6.43
CA GLU A 2 10.92 -1.94 -6.12
C GLU A 2 10.84 -0.67 -5.27
N ILE A 3 11.60 -0.63 -4.17
CA ILE A 3 11.72 0.55 -3.32
C ILE A 3 13.20 0.85 -3.05
N LYS A 4 13.52 2.13 -2.87
CA LYS A 4 14.82 2.57 -2.37
C LYS A 4 14.68 3.03 -0.93
N VAL A 5 15.39 2.40 -0.01
CA VAL A 5 15.42 2.82 1.41
C VAL A 5 16.15 4.15 1.52
N GLN A 6 15.48 5.17 2.02
CA GLN A 6 16.07 6.51 2.20
C GLN A 6 16.72 6.64 3.58
N LYS A 7 15.97 6.25 4.62
CA LYS A 7 16.41 6.34 6.01
C LYS A 7 15.69 5.30 6.87
N LYS A 8 16.36 4.89 7.94
CA LYS A 8 15.74 4.15 9.05
C LYS A 8 15.09 5.14 10.01
N LEU A 9 13.95 4.77 10.52
CA LEU A 9 13.22 5.48 11.58
C LEU A 9 13.23 4.62 12.85
N THR A 10 12.52 5.07 13.89
CA THR A 10 12.33 4.28 15.10
C THR A 10 11.35 3.13 14.86
N ASP A 11 11.35 2.16 15.78
CA ASP A 11 10.30 1.12 15.84
C ASP A 11 10.17 0.25 14.59
N GLY A 12 11.30 0.00 13.90
CA GLY A 12 11.34 -0.84 12.70
C GLY A 12 10.74 -0.19 11.45
N ARG A 13 10.44 1.12 11.51
CA ARG A 13 9.96 1.86 10.35
C ARG A 13 11.10 2.31 9.46
N ILE A 14 10.85 2.38 8.15
CA ILE A 14 11.76 2.97 7.18
C ILE A 14 11.03 4.00 6.33
N ALA A 15 11.71 5.07 5.95
CA ALA A 15 11.26 5.90 4.85
C ALA A 15 11.89 5.39 3.56
N PHE A 16 11.09 5.31 2.50
CA PHE A 16 11.51 4.83 1.20
C PHE A 16 10.89 5.66 0.08
N SER A 17 11.47 5.55 -1.10
CA SER A 17 10.92 6.09 -2.34
C SER A 17 10.66 4.96 -3.33
N SER A 18 9.57 5.05 -4.07
CA SER A 18 9.23 4.17 -5.19
C SER A 18 8.92 5.01 -6.43
N GLU A 19 8.55 4.37 -7.53
CA GLU A 19 8.00 5.08 -8.70
C GLU A 19 6.65 5.77 -8.42
N TYR A 20 5.95 5.36 -7.35
CA TYR A 20 4.61 5.85 -6.97
C TYR A 20 4.64 6.96 -5.92
N GLY A 21 5.82 7.35 -5.42
CA GLY A 21 5.95 8.38 -4.38
C GLY A 21 6.91 8.03 -3.25
N GLU A 22 6.91 8.88 -2.22
CA GLU A 22 7.69 8.70 -1.00
C GLU A 22 6.77 8.34 0.18
N CYS A 23 7.14 7.29 0.92
CA CYS A 23 6.29 6.75 1.98
C CYS A 23 7.12 6.19 3.14
N VAL A 24 6.44 5.86 4.24
CA VAL A 24 6.98 5.15 5.40
C VAL A 24 6.23 3.85 5.57
N GLY A 25 6.96 2.78 5.90
CA GLY A 25 6.37 1.48 6.21
C GLY A 25 7.16 0.76 7.29
N ILE A 26 6.52 -0.23 7.92
CA ILE A 26 7.16 -1.14 8.86
C ILE A 26 7.95 -2.18 8.06
N TRP A 27 9.24 -2.29 8.34
CA TRP A 27 10.10 -3.29 7.76
C TRP A 27 10.00 -4.61 8.52
N ALA A 28 9.61 -5.69 7.83
CA ALA A 28 9.33 -6.98 8.46
C ALA A 28 10.54 -7.91 8.60
N ASP A 29 11.60 -7.66 7.81
CA ASP A 29 12.73 -8.57 7.65
C ASP A 29 13.99 -8.10 8.39
N GLU A 30 15.13 -8.72 8.06
CA GLU A 30 16.44 -8.27 8.51
C GLU A 30 16.69 -6.81 8.17
N ASP A 31 17.37 -6.12 9.09
CA ASP A 31 17.60 -4.67 9.07
C ASP A 31 18.16 -4.18 7.72
N PRO A 32 17.44 -3.32 6.97
CA PRO A 32 17.77 -3.01 5.60
C PRO A 32 18.87 -1.95 5.51
N GLU A 33 19.82 -2.07 4.60
CA GLU A 33 20.81 -1.01 4.35
C GLU A 33 20.17 0.25 3.75
N PRO A 34 20.42 1.46 4.29
CA PRO A 34 20.01 2.70 3.66
C PRO A 34 20.64 2.88 2.27
N SER A 35 19.96 3.61 1.39
CA SER A 35 20.30 3.84 -0.01
C SER A 35 20.31 2.60 -0.92
N ARG A 36 20.00 1.41 -0.39
CA ARG A 36 19.86 0.18 -1.17
C ARG A 36 18.44 0.05 -1.74
N VAL A 37 18.35 -0.57 -2.91
CA VAL A 37 17.09 -0.93 -3.57
C VAL A 37 16.72 -2.36 -3.17
N TYR A 38 15.45 -2.56 -2.87
CA TYR A 38 14.86 -3.85 -2.53
C TYR A 38 13.62 -4.08 -3.35
N THR A 39 13.36 -5.34 -3.67
CA THR A 39 12.03 -5.77 -4.11
C THR A 39 11.25 -6.22 -2.89
N VAL A 40 10.07 -5.63 -2.67
CA VAL A 40 9.21 -5.88 -1.53
C VAL A 40 7.79 -6.27 -1.95
N GLU A 41 7.15 -7.05 -1.10
CA GLU A 41 5.69 -7.17 -1.00
C GLU A 41 5.17 -6.15 0.01
N ILE A 42 4.04 -5.53 -0.32
CA ILE A 42 3.36 -4.57 0.54
C ILE A 42 2.02 -5.16 0.98
N THR A 43 1.78 -5.15 2.27
CA THR A 43 0.53 -5.60 2.89
C THR A 43 0.03 -4.56 3.87
N ILE A 44 -1.29 -4.43 3.97
CA ILE A 44 -1.93 -3.56 4.97
C ILE A 44 -2.24 -4.42 6.20
N PRO A 45 -1.65 -4.13 7.37
CA PRO A 45 -1.76 -5.00 8.54
C PRO A 45 -3.16 -5.00 9.17
N ASP A 46 -3.87 -3.88 9.04
CA ASP A 46 -5.22 -3.70 9.57
C ASP A 46 -6.28 -3.83 8.48
N MET A 47 -7.47 -4.29 8.88
CA MET A 47 -8.63 -4.35 8.00
C MET A 47 -9.12 -2.93 7.67
N ILE A 48 -9.36 -2.66 6.39
CA ILE A 48 -9.90 -1.38 5.92
C ILE A 48 -11.44 -1.42 6.00
N SER A 49 -12.03 -0.39 6.60
CA SER A 49 -13.49 -0.21 6.55
C SER A 49 -13.91 0.35 5.19
N ALA A 50 -15.04 -0.13 4.66
CA ALA A 50 -15.59 0.36 3.39
C ALA A 50 -15.78 1.88 3.35
N GLU A 51 -16.06 2.50 4.50
CA GLU A 51 -16.19 3.96 4.65
C GLU A 51 -14.90 4.74 4.38
N LEU A 52 -13.74 4.10 4.32
CA LEU A 52 -12.44 4.72 4.02
C LEU A 52 -11.98 4.51 2.58
N LEU A 53 -12.67 3.63 1.84
CA LEU A 53 -12.32 3.26 0.47
C LEU A 53 -13.31 3.89 -0.50
N HIS A 54 -12.81 4.73 -1.40
CA HIS A 54 -13.63 5.47 -2.34
C HIS A 54 -13.06 5.40 -3.76
N GLU A 55 -13.88 5.67 -4.76
CA GLU A 55 -13.40 5.91 -6.12
C GLU A 55 -12.53 7.18 -6.13
N SER A 56 -11.33 7.07 -6.68
CA SER A 56 -10.45 8.23 -6.82
C SER A 56 -10.79 9.06 -8.05
N GLU A 57 -10.72 10.38 -7.90
CA GLU A 57 -10.77 11.29 -9.05
C GLU A 57 -9.50 11.17 -9.92
N GLU A 58 -8.41 10.70 -9.32
CA GLU A 58 -7.13 10.49 -9.96
C GLU A 58 -7.08 9.15 -10.70
N LYS A 59 -6.45 9.15 -11.87
CA LYS A 59 -6.32 7.97 -12.75
C LYS A 59 -4.89 7.49 -12.88
N HIS A 60 -4.11 7.68 -11.83
CA HIS A 60 -2.73 7.23 -11.74
C HIS A 60 -2.47 6.65 -10.35
N CYS A 61 -1.47 5.77 -10.27
CA CYS A 61 -1.11 5.10 -9.04
C CYS A 61 -0.26 6.02 -8.15
N ALA A 62 -0.52 6.02 -6.85
CA ALA A 62 0.22 6.81 -5.87
C ALA A 62 0.40 6.04 -4.55
N LEU A 63 1.54 6.27 -3.89
CA LEU A 63 1.87 5.76 -2.56
C LEU A 63 2.67 6.83 -1.81
N GLU A 64 1.97 7.60 -0.99
CA GLU A 64 2.50 8.82 -0.38
C GLU A 64 2.15 8.93 1.10
N ILE A 65 2.79 9.87 1.79
CA ILE A 65 2.40 10.26 3.14
C ILE A 65 1.75 11.63 3.12
N ASP A 66 0.60 11.73 3.78
CA ASP A 66 -0.12 12.98 3.95
C ASP A 66 0.48 13.89 5.06
N GLU A 67 -0.10 15.07 5.25
CA GLU A 67 0.36 16.04 6.25
C GLU A 67 0.18 15.54 7.71
N GLU A 68 -0.68 14.55 7.93
CA GLU A 68 -0.96 13.94 9.24
C GLU A 68 -0.05 12.73 9.52
N GLY A 69 0.77 12.32 8.54
CA GLY A 69 1.66 11.19 8.65
C GLY A 69 1.01 9.83 8.34
N LEU A 70 -0.19 9.84 7.76
CA LEU A 70 -0.89 8.64 7.30
C LEU A 70 -0.46 8.31 5.88
N VAL A 71 -0.57 7.03 5.51
CA VAL A 71 -0.24 6.54 4.18
C VAL A 71 -1.47 6.66 3.29
N HIS A 72 -1.36 7.47 2.23
CA HIS A 72 -2.35 7.60 1.18
C HIS A 72 -1.98 6.68 0.02
N VAL A 73 -2.93 5.88 -0.42
CA VAL A 73 -2.74 4.89 -1.49
C VAL A 73 -3.80 5.14 -2.55
N ILE A 74 -3.36 5.24 -3.81
CA ILE A 74 -4.23 5.26 -4.98
C ILE A 74 -3.81 4.12 -5.91
N GLY A 75 -4.74 3.25 -6.26
CA GLY A 75 -4.47 2.15 -7.18
C GLY A 75 -5.74 1.60 -7.81
N LYS A 76 -5.59 0.69 -8.76
CA LYS A 76 -6.74 0.07 -9.41
C LYS A 76 -7.21 -1.13 -8.60
N LEU A 77 -8.47 -1.16 -8.17
CA LEU A 77 -9.05 -2.34 -7.54
C LEU A 77 -9.13 -3.45 -8.59
N GLU A 78 -8.24 -4.44 -8.49
CA GLU A 78 -8.11 -5.50 -9.47
C GLU A 78 -8.98 -6.70 -9.15
N ASP A 79 -9.07 -7.06 -7.88
CA ASP A 79 -9.87 -8.20 -7.43
C ASP A 79 -10.49 -7.91 -6.07
N TYR A 80 -11.65 -8.51 -5.83
CA TYR A 80 -12.39 -8.40 -4.58
C TYR A 80 -13.24 -9.64 -4.36
N GLU A 81 -12.92 -10.39 -3.29
CA GLU A 81 -13.57 -11.66 -2.98
C GLU A 81 -14.70 -11.51 -1.95
N GLU A 82 -15.64 -12.48 -1.92
CA GLU A 82 -16.78 -12.50 -0.99
C GLU A 82 -16.37 -12.63 0.49
N ASP A 83 -15.12 -13.01 0.77
CA ASP A 83 -14.57 -13.02 2.13
C ASP A 83 -13.99 -11.66 2.56
N GLY A 84 -14.00 -10.67 1.65
CA GLY A 84 -13.51 -9.32 1.87
C GLY A 84 -12.04 -9.11 1.53
N PHE A 85 -11.34 -10.13 1.02
CA PHE A 85 -9.98 -10.00 0.50
C PHE A 85 -9.97 -9.16 -0.78
N ALA A 86 -9.04 -8.22 -0.86
CA ALA A 86 -8.92 -7.28 -1.98
C ALA A 86 -7.48 -7.20 -2.51
N VAL A 87 -7.37 -7.06 -3.83
CA VAL A 87 -6.11 -6.85 -4.53
C VAL A 87 -6.13 -5.48 -5.19
N LEU A 88 -5.23 -4.60 -4.76
CA LEU A 88 -4.98 -3.31 -5.39
C LEU A 88 -3.78 -3.41 -6.33
N ARG A 89 -3.97 -3.07 -7.60
CA ARG A 89 -2.90 -3.00 -8.60
C ARG A 89 -2.30 -1.60 -8.67
N LEU A 90 -0.99 -1.52 -8.48
CA LEU A 90 -0.15 -0.36 -8.73
C LEU A 90 0.75 -0.67 -9.92
N GLU A 91 0.26 -0.44 -11.15
CA GLU A 91 0.95 -0.81 -12.41
C GLU A 91 1.52 -2.25 -12.40
N GLU A 92 2.82 -2.43 -12.14
CA GLU A 92 3.49 -3.74 -12.10
C GLU A 92 3.53 -4.38 -10.70
N SER A 93 3.03 -3.70 -9.68
CA SER A 93 3.01 -4.12 -8.27
C SER A 93 1.59 -4.34 -7.76
N ILE A 94 1.45 -5.10 -6.67
CA ILE A 94 0.18 -5.30 -5.97
C ILE A 94 0.30 -4.98 -4.48
N ILE A 95 -0.81 -4.53 -3.91
CA ILE A 95 -1.02 -4.42 -2.47
C ILE A 95 -2.23 -5.27 -2.13
N CYS A 96 -2.08 -6.18 -1.17
CA CYS A 96 -3.17 -6.99 -0.66
C CYS A 96 -3.68 -6.39 0.66
N PHE A 97 -5.00 -6.39 0.84
CA PHE A 97 -5.64 -5.91 2.05
C PHE A 97 -6.98 -6.59 2.30
N ASP A 98 -7.38 -6.61 3.56
CA ASP A 98 -8.64 -7.19 3.99
C ASP A 98 -9.67 -6.11 4.30
N THR A 99 -10.93 -6.41 4.01
CA THR A 99 -12.10 -5.61 4.36
C THR A 99 -13.19 -6.52 4.94
N LYS A 100 -14.28 -5.94 5.44
CA LYS A 100 -15.55 -6.69 5.45
C LYS A 100 -16.16 -6.61 4.06
N PHE A 101 -16.68 -7.74 3.57
CA PHE A 101 -17.39 -7.76 2.31
C PHE A 101 -18.42 -6.64 2.21
N SER A 102 -18.36 -5.87 1.12
CA SER A 102 -19.24 -4.75 0.82
C SER A 102 -19.53 -4.71 -0.67
N GLU A 103 -20.83 -4.75 -1.03
CA GLU A 103 -21.28 -4.58 -2.42
C GLU A 103 -20.83 -3.22 -2.99
N GLU A 104 -20.65 -2.20 -2.14
CA GLU A 104 -20.15 -0.88 -2.55
C GLU A 104 -18.71 -0.96 -3.06
N ILE A 105 -17.86 -1.73 -2.37
CA ILE A 105 -16.46 -1.97 -2.81
C ILE A 105 -16.47 -2.83 -4.07
N GLU A 106 -17.33 -3.85 -4.15
CA GLU A 106 -17.45 -4.70 -5.34
C GLU A 106 -17.80 -3.90 -6.59
N MET A 107 -18.67 -2.88 -6.46
CA MET A 107 -19.02 -1.95 -7.55
C MET A 107 -17.85 -1.08 -8.04
N LEU A 108 -16.77 -0.98 -7.27
CA LEU A 108 -15.54 -0.27 -7.61
C LEU A 108 -14.51 -1.15 -8.33
N HIS A 109 -14.81 -2.44 -8.54
CA HIS A 109 -13.93 -3.35 -9.27
C HIS A 109 -13.55 -2.78 -10.65
N GLY A 110 -12.24 -2.79 -10.93
CA GLY A 110 -11.65 -2.23 -12.13
C GLY A 110 -11.52 -0.71 -12.16
N ARG A 111 -11.92 0.02 -11.11
CA ARG A 111 -11.75 1.48 -10.98
C ARG A 111 -10.50 1.82 -10.17
N PHE A 112 -10.04 3.06 -10.31
CA PHE A 112 -9.07 3.62 -9.37
C PHE A 112 -9.80 3.91 -8.06
N VAL A 113 -9.24 3.39 -6.98
CA VAL A 113 -9.73 3.62 -5.63
C VAL A 113 -8.62 4.23 -4.81
N GLU A 114 -9.02 4.99 -3.80
CA GLU A 114 -8.12 5.58 -2.84
C GLU A 114 -8.59 5.32 -1.41
N PHE A 115 -7.62 5.28 -0.51
CA PHE A 115 -7.84 5.19 0.92
C PHE A 115 -6.62 5.71 1.68
N VAL A 116 -6.85 6.07 2.94
CA VAL A 116 -5.82 6.54 3.87
C VAL A 116 -5.76 5.57 5.05
N ILE A 117 -4.55 5.12 5.37
CA ILE A 117 -4.30 4.09 6.39
C ILE A 117 -3.14 4.51 7.30
N PRO A 118 -3.11 4.04 8.55
CA PRO A 118 -2.05 4.43 9.50
C PRO A 118 -0.67 3.90 9.12
N GLU A 119 -0.60 2.73 8.51
CA GLU A 119 0.67 2.07 8.19
C GLU A 119 0.54 0.97 7.14
N ILE A 120 1.65 0.71 6.48
CA ILE A 120 1.87 -0.45 5.60
C ILE A 120 3.05 -1.28 6.13
N LYS A 121 3.03 -2.57 5.82
CA LYS A 121 4.12 -3.49 6.12
C LYS A 121 4.84 -3.88 4.84
N LEU A 122 6.16 -3.88 4.89
CA LEU A 122 7.08 -4.17 3.80
C LEU A 122 7.81 -5.47 4.10
N SER A 123 7.72 -6.45 3.20
CA SER A 123 8.46 -7.71 3.31
C SER A 123 9.36 -7.90 2.08
N ASN A 124 10.65 -8.14 2.28
CA ASN A 124 11.64 -8.35 1.24
C ASN A 124 11.45 -9.72 0.57
N VAL A 125 11.35 -9.74 -0.76
CA VAL A 125 11.17 -11.00 -1.51
C VAL A 125 12.48 -11.69 -1.92
N GLY A 126 13.64 -11.10 -1.58
CA GLY A 126 14.92 -11.82 -1.54
C GLY A 126 15.39 -12.44 -2.87
N ILE A 127 15.35 -11.69 -3.97
CA ILE A 127 15.87 -12.13 -5.28
C ILE A 127 17.39 -12.22 -5.27
#